data_AF-X1L834-F1
#
_entry.id   AF-X1L834-F1
#
_cell.length_a   1.000
_cell.length_b   1.000
_cell.length_c   1.000
_cell.angle_alpha   90.00
_cell.angle_beta   90.00
_cell.angle_gamma   90.00
#
_symmetry.space_group_name_H-M   'P 1'
#
loop_
_entity.id
_entity.type
_entity.pdbx_description
1 polymer ?
#
loop_
_entity_poly.entity_id
_entity_poly.type
_entity_poly.pdbx_seq_one_letter_code
_entity_poly.pdbx_strand_id
1 'polypeptide(L)' 'MTIPDTEYMNRIRNFQEKMREKEVALAFIYGTDSEPLYLRYLTNYWPNFETGSLLVPQEGEPT' A
#
# COMPACT_ATOMS: atom_id res chain seq x y z
N MET A 1 4.12 19.41 -7.05
CA MET A 1 2.87 19.21 -6.29
C MET A 1 3.05 17.92 -5.52
N THR A 2 2.94 17.95 -4.19
CA THR A 2 3.20 16.80 -3.31
C THR A 2 1.88 16.32 -2.75
N ILE A 3 1.62 15.02 -2.84
CA ILE A 3 0.45 14.40 -2.19
C ILE A 3 0.73 14.36 -0.68
N PRO A 4 -0.19 14.84 0.18
CA PRO A 4 0.03 14.84 1.62
C PRO A 4 -0.03 13.43 2.21
N ASP A 5 0.68 13.19 3.31
CA ASP A 5 0.71 11.88 3.99
C ASP A 5 -0.69 11.41 4.42
N THR A 6 -1.58 12.36 4.76
CA THR A 6 -2.97 12.08 5.13
C THR A 6 -3.76 11.40 4.02
N GLU A 7 -3.43 11.66 2.75
CA GLU A 7 -4.05 10.99 1.60
C GLU A 7 -3.64 9.51 1.54
N TYR A 8 -2.36 9.19 1.79
CA TYR A 8 -1.91 7.80 1.83
C TYR A 8 -2.51 7.03 3.00
N MET A 9 -2.61 7.65 4.18
CA MET A 9 -3.33 7.07 5.31
C MET A 9 -4.80 6.76 4.97
N ASN A 10 -5.48 7.66 4.24
CA ASN A 10 -6.86 7.42 3.81
C ASN A 10 -6.95 6.26 2.81
N ARG A 11 -5.99 6.12 1.90
CA ARG A 11 -5.93 4.98 0.97
C ARG A 11 -5.75 3.66 1.70
N ILE A 12 -4.89 3.61 2.72
CA ILE A 12 -4.72 2.43 3.56
C ILE A 12 -6.02 2.07 4.28
N ARG A 13 -6.72 3.03 4.89
CA ARG A 13 -8.01 2.79 5.56
C ARG A 13 -9.07 2.24 4.60
N ASN A 14 -9.21 2.85 3.43
CA ASN A 14 -10.15 2.38 2.40
C ASN A 14 -9.76 0.98 1.89
N PHE A 15 -8.46 0.70 1.77
CA PHE A 15 -7.98 -0.61 1.38
C PHE A 15 -8.28 -1.68 2.44
N GLN A 16 -8.06 -1.37 3.73
CA GLN A 16 -8.41 -2.23 4.86
C GLN A 16 -9.92 -2.48 4.97
N GLU A 17 -10.77 -1.50 4.65
CA GLU A 17 -12.22 -1.69 4.52
C GLU A 17 -12.56 -2.76 3.48
N LYS A 18 -11.93 -2.69 2.29
CA LYS A 18 -12.09 -3.70 1.24
C LYS A 18 -11.51 -5.05 1.61
N MET A 19 -10.44 -5.08 2.41
CA MET A 19 -9.92 -6.32 2.97
C MET A 19 -10.91 -6.96 3.96
N ARG A 20 -11.59 -6.17 4.79
CA ARG A 20 -12.65 -6.67 5.70
C ARG A 20 -13.83 -7.26 4.93
N GLU A 21 -14.32 -6.56 3.91
CA GLU A 21 -15.41 -7.05 3.03
C GLU A 21 -15.08 -8.40 2.37
N LYS A 22 -13.79 -8.68 2.14
CA LYS A 22 -13.30 -9.89 1.45
C LYS A 22 -12.68 -10.93 2.39
N GLU A 23 -12.77 -10.73 3.71
CA GLU A 23 -12.17 -11.62 4.72
C GLU A 23 -10.65 -11.84 4.51
N VAL A 24 -9.95 -10.83 3.99
CA VAL A 24 -8.49 -10.85 3.78
C VAL A 24 -7.81 -10.36 5.05
N ALA A 25 -7.03 -11.22 5.72
CA ALA A 25 -6.35 -10.88 6.96
C ALA A 25 -5.08 -10.02 6.76
N LEU A 26 -4.36 -10.24 5.65
CA LEU A 26 -3.10 -9.58 5.34
C LEU A 26 -2.95 -9.47 3.82
N ALA A 27 -2.57 -8.29 3.35
CA ALA A 27 -2.20 -8.07 1.95
C ALA A 27 -0.70 -7.82 1.86
N PHE A 28 -0.03 -8.59 1.00
CA PHE A 28 1.36 -8.37 0.62
C PHE A 28 1.38 -7.67 -0.74
N ILE A 29 1.72 -6.39 -0.73
CA ILE A 29 1.82 -5.58 -1.95
C ILE A 29 3.28 -5.55 -2.36
N TYR A 30 3.58 -6.12 -3.52
CA TYR A 30 4.90 -6.14 -4.10
C TYR A 30 5.01 -5.11 -5.23
N GLY A 31 6.18 -4.49 -5.37
CA GLY A 31 6.47 -3.58 -6.45
C GLY A 31 7.92 -3.70 -6.94
N THR A 32 8.09 -3.56 -8.25
CA THR A 32 9.39 -3.46 -8.92
C THR A 32 9.46 -2.16 -9.70
N ASP A 33 10.64 -1.84 -10.24
CA ASP A 33 10.79 -0.68 -11.13
C ASP A 33 9.89 -0.74 -12.37
N SER A 34 9.59 -1.96 -12.86
CA SER A 34 8.70 -2.15 -14.02
C SER A 34 7.21 -2.15 -13.64
N GLU A 35 6.88 -2.53 -12.40
CA GLU A 35 5.50 -2.63 -11.91
C GLU A 35 5.34 -2.00 -10.51
N PRO A 36 5.48 -0.67 -10.36
CA PRO A 36 5.46 -0.01 -9.05
C PRO A 36 4.04 0.38 -8.60
N LEU A 37 3.03 0.20 -9.46
CA LEU A 37 1.73 0.90 -9.40
C LEU A 37 1.04 0.81 -8.03
N TYR A 38 0.87 -0.42 -7.50
CA TYR A 38 0.16 -0.63 -6.23
C TYR A 38 0.97 -0.14 -5.03
N LEU A 39 2.27 -0.42 -5.02
CA LEU A 39 3.18 0.03 -3.97
C LEU A 39 3.25 1.56 -3.94
N ARG A 40 3.42 2.20 -5.09
CA ARG A 40 3.46 3.65 -5.25
C ARG A 40 2.15 4.31 -4.85
N TYR A 41 1.02 3.71 -5.22
CA TYR A 41 -0.30 4.22 -4.87
C TYR A 41 -0.51 4.29 -3.35
N LEU A 42 -0.04 3.28 -2.61
CA LEU A 42 -0.25 3.17 -1.17
C LEU A 42 0.83 3.85 -0.32
N THR A 43 2.07 3.98 -0.80
CA THR A 43 3.23 4.44 0.02
C THR A 43 4.00 5.64 -0.53
N ASN A 44 3.68 6.10 -1.75
CA ASN A 44 4.52 7.04 -2.52
C ASN A 44 5.94 6.54 -2.85
N TYR A 45 6.28 5.30 -2.51
CA TYR A 45 7.58 4.74 -2.83
C TYR A 45 7.63 4.26 -4.28
N TRP A 46 8.73 4.58 -4.98
CA TRP A 46 9.05 4.04 -6.30
C TRP A 46 10.36 3.25 -6.19
N PRO A 47 10.32 1.92 -6.29
CA PRO A 47 11.51 1.10 -6.31
C PRO A 47 12.29 1.36 -7.60
N ASN A 48 13.43 2.06 -7.55
CA ASN A 48 14.27 2.32 -8.72
C ASN A 48 15.43 1.33 -8.71
N PHE A 49 15.52 0.46 -9.72
CA PHE A 49 16.51 -0.63 -9.78
C PHE A 49 16.49 -1.61 -8.59
N GLU A 50 15.41 -1.60 -7.81
CA GLU A 50 15.22 -2.44 -6.63
C GLU A 50 13.79 -3.01 -6.60
N THR A 51 13.48 -3.72 -5.52
CA THR A 51 12.14 -4.24 -5.25
C THR A 51 11.71 -3.80 -3.87
N GLY A 52 10.44 -3.45 -3.71
CA GLY A 52 9.88 -3.11 -2.40
C GLY A 52 8.60 -3.89 -2.13
N SER A 53 8.19 -3.85 -0.88
CA SER A 53 6.91 -4.39 -0.46
C SER A 53 6.27 -3.55 0.62
N LEU A 54 4.94 -3.63 0.70
CA LEU A 54 4.14 -3.13 1.81
C LEU A 54 3.29 -4.28 2.34
N LEU A 55 3.38 -4.52 3.64
CA LEU A 55 2.47 -5.39 4.37
C LEU A 55 1.34 -4.55 4.94
N VAL A 56 0.11 -4.82 4.51
CA VAL A 56 -1.08 -4.18 5.07
C VAL A 56 -1.88 -5.23 5.83
N PRO A 57 -1.91 -5.19 7.17
CA PRO A 57 -2.82 -6.02 7.94
C PRO A 57 -4.26 -5.50 7.80
N GLN A 58 -5.24 -6.36 7.99
CA GLN A 58 -6.66 -5.97 7.97
C GLN A 58 -7.01 -4.89 9.01
N GLU A 59 -6.27 -4.89 10.13
CA GLU A 59 -6.35 -3.91 11.22
C GLU A 59 -4.95 -3.55 11.72
N GLY A 60 -4.76 -2.30 12.12
CA GLY A 60 -3.47 -1.79 12.58
C GLY A 60 -2.65 -1.07 11.51
N GLU A 61 -1.40 -0.77 11.84
CA GLU A 61 -0.49 -0.01 10.98
C GLU A 61 0.20 -0.91 9.95
N PRO A 62 0.35 -0.44 8.70
CA PRO A 62 1.12 -1.15 7.68
C PRO A 62 2.63 -1.05 7.94
N THR A 63 3.42 -1.95 7.34
CA THR A 63 4.89 -1.97 7.45
C THR A 63 5.55 -2.26 6.11
#